data_AF-A0AA88MFU3-F1
#
_entry.id   AF-A0AA88MFU3-F1
#
_cell.length_a   1.000
_cell.length_b   1.000
_cell.length_c   1.000
_cell.angle_alpha   90.00
_cell.angle_beta   90.00
_cell.angle_gamma   90.00
#
_symmetry.space_group_name_H-M   'P 1'
#
loop_
_entity.id
_entity.type
_entity.pdbx_description
1 polymer ?
#
loop_
_entity_poly.entity_id
_entity_poly.type
_entity_poly.pdbx_seq_one_letter_code
_entity_poly.pdbx_strand_id
1 'polypeptide(L)'
;MGDRRDRCAVTRRRRTLTICGEAAAAGASSRRAGRKDPSGAETHRNATNNCEQVHETSKSKDDGLKDRISCHRLQESLLSSESGYSNYRGILNWCVVMLVLSNARLFLENLIKYGILVDPIQVVSLFLKDPYSWPAACLIIVSNVFIMAALYTERQLAMGRISESTGTFLYCINLIAVLCFPSATVLTLTSMTPVGGIIALLVYTVLFLKLYSYRDLNKWCREIRHIQARKLSRSNSCPSVQRANGNAAHSNVTYPGNLTHRDMYYFIFAPTLCYELNFPRSSRIRKRFLLRRLFEMLFLMQLQVGLIQQWMVPTIQNSMKPFQDMDLSRMVERLLKLAVPNHLIWLIFFYWLFHSSMNFVAELMQFGDREFYRDWWNSETVPYFWSNWNIPVHKWCLRHFYKPMLRRGVNKLTAQIAVFFLSAFFHEYLVSVPLKMFRLWAFMGMMAQVPLAMFVGRFLRGNYGNAAVWISLIIGQPIAVLMYVHDYYVLHYGSATEGGTSP
;
A
#
# COMPACT_ATOMS: atom_id res chain seq x y z
N MET A 1 -1.77 -57.99 -25.60
CA MET A 1 -3.01 -58.36 -24.89
C MET A 1 -3.00 -57.63 -23.56
N GLY A 2 -3.87 -56.70 -23.17
CA GLY A 2 -5.05 -55.96 -23.69
C GLY A 2 -5.42 -55.04 -22.50
N ASP A 3 -5.48 -53.71 -22.63
CA ASP A 3 -6.55 -52.83 -23.14
C ASP A 3 -7.71 -52.53 -22.16
N ARG A 4 -8.27 -51.31 -22.28
CA ARG A 4 -9.42 -50.62 -21.63
C ARG A 4 -9.03 -49.47 -20.67
N ARG A 5 -8.97 -48.19 -21.08
CA ARG A 5 -9.94 -47.20 -21.66
C ARG A 5 -10.97 -46.61 -20.67
N ASP A 6 -10.81 -45.29 -20.50
CA ASP A 6 -11.72 -44.29 -19.91
C ASP A 6 -13.06 -44.12 -20.65
N ARG A 7 -14.10 -43.63 -19.94
CA ARG A 7 -14.83 -42.36 -20.25
C ARG A 7 -15.95 -42.00 -19.24
N CYS A 8 -15.82 -40.75 -18.73
CA CYS A 8 -16.83 -39.67 -18.62
C CYS A 8 -18.11 -39.81 -17.75
N ALA A 9 -18.36 -38.82 -16.86
CA ALA A 9 -19.53 -37.91 -16.95
C ALA A 9 -19.54 -36.83 -15.84
N VAL A 10 -19.87 -35.60 -16.24
CA VAL A 10 -20.06 -34.38 -15.43
C VAL A 10 -21.56 -34.13 -15.27
N THR A 11 -22.05 -33.78 -14.07
CA THR A 11 -23.42 -33.30 -13.88
C THR A 11 -23.52 -31.98 -13.12
N ARG A 12 -24.33 -31.10 -13.72
CA ARG A 12 -24.55 -29.67 -13.48
C ARG A 12 -25.79 -29.53 -12.56
N ARG A 13 -25.70 -28.87 -11.41
CA ARG A 13 -26.83 -28.71 -10.48
C ARG A 13 -27.53 -27.36 -10.68
N ARG A 14 -28.77 -27.40 -11.19
CA ARG A 14 -29.73 -26.28 -11.29
C ARG A 14 -30.64 -26.37 -10.05
N ARG A 15 -30.83 -25.29 -9.29
CA ARG A 15 -31.82 -25.22 -8.20
C ARG A 15 -33.06 -24.51 -8.70
N THR A 16 -34.19 -25.19 -8.63
CA THR A 16 -35.54 -24.68 -8.89
C THR A 16 -36.22 -24.43 -7.54
N LEU A 17 -36.97 -23.33 -7.44
CA LEU A 17 -37.82 -22.95 -6.30
C LEU A 17 -39.00 -23.93 -6.15
N THR A 18 -39.37 -24.23 -4.90
CA THR A 18 -40.69 -24.78 -4.58
C THR A 18 -41.25 -24.13 -3.33
N ILE A 19 -42.49 -23.68 -3.45
CA ILE A 19 -43.38 -23.06 -2.47
C ILE A 19 -44.24 -24.15 -1.81
N CYS A 20 -44.46 -24.05 -0.49
CA CYS A 20 -45.62 -24.53 0.33
C CYS A 20 -45.14 -24.54 1.80
N GLY A 21 -45.86 -24.11 2.83
CA GLY A 21 -47.31 -24.01 3.02
C GLY A 21 -47.69 -24.90 4.22
N GLU A 22 -48.05 -24.24 5.34
CA GLU A 22 -48.33 -24.70 6.72
C GLU A 22 -49.10 -26.01 6.95
N ALA A 23 -48.81 -26.70 8.08
CA ALA A 23 -49.82 -27.35 8.94
C ALA A 23 -49.32 -27.70 10.37
N ALA A 24 -49.96 -27.06 11.36
CA ALA A 24 -50.47 -27.54 12.65
C ALA A 24 -49.60 -28.34 13.68
N ALA A 25 -49.27 -27.64 14.77
CA ALA A 25 -49.54 -27.91 16.20
C ALA A 25 -49.69 -29.35 16.76
N ALA A 26 -48.93 -29.61 17.83
CA ALA A 26 -49.29 -30.18 19.15
C ALA A 26 -48.00 -30.85 19.70
N GLY A 27 -47.42 -30.49 20.84
CA GLY A 27 -47.99 -30.49 22.18
C GLY A 27 -46.98 -31.19 23.12
N ALA A 28 -47.18 -31.04 24.42
CA ALA A 28 -46.48 -31.70 25.54
C ALA A 28 -45.14 -31.10 26.03
N SER A 29 -45.27 -30.37 27.13
CA SER A 29 -44.21 -30.04 28.08
C SER A 29 -43.71 -31.28 28.82
N SER A 30 -42.45 -31.28 29.27
CA SER A 30 -42.07 -31.96 30.50
C SER A 30 -41.06 -31.11 31.27
N ARG A 31 -41.48 -30.71 32.47
CA ARG A 31 -40.73 -29.98 33.50
C ARG A 31 -39.65 -30.86 34.11
N ARG A 32 -38.53 -30.26 34.52
CA ARG A 32 -37.78 -30.73 35.70
C ARG A 32 -37.40 -29.53 36.58
N ALA A 33 -37.89 -29.60 37.82
CA ALA A 33 -37.59 -28.76 38.97
C ALA A 33 -36.11 -28.87 39.39
N GLY A 34 -35.48 -28.00 40.19
CA GLY A 34 -35.92 -26.83 40.96
C GLY A 34 -34.80 -26.40 41.94
N ARG A 35 -35.10 -25.39 42.79
CA ARG A 35 -34.42 -24.90 44.03
C ARG A 35 -33.47 -23.67 43.84
N LYS A 36 -33.93 -22.42 44.06
CA LYS A 36 -34.01 -21.57 45.32
C LYS A 36 -32.65 -21.29 45.98
N ASP A 37 -32.02 -20.12 45.80
CA ASP A 37 -32.12 -18.81 46.54
C ASP A 37 -31.26 -18.76 47.84
N PRO A 38 -30.86 -17.59 48.45
CA PRO A 38 -30.87 -16.17 48.04
C PRO A 38 -29.62 -15.32 48.46
N SER A 39 -29.66 -14.00 48.20
CA SER A 39 -29.31 -12.85 49.10
C SER A 39 -28.12 -11.90 48.79
N GLY A 40 -28.42 -10.59 48.93
CA GLY A 40 -27.51 -9.45 49.24
C GLY A 40 -27.11 -8.55 48.06
N ALA A 41 -27.80 -7.44 47.75
CA ALA A 41 -27.57 -6.04 48.22
C ALA A 41 -26.21 -5.45 47.75
N GLU A 42 -26.02 -4.29 47.11
CA GLU A 42 -26.60 -2.93 47.16
C GLU A 42 -26.27 -2.18 45.83
N THR A 43 -27.20 -1.46 45.19
CA THR A 43 -27.44 0.01 45.24
C THR A 43 -26.41 0.91 44.53
N HIS A 44 -26.76 1.50 43.36
CA HIS A 44 -26.94 2.96 43.16
C HIS A 44 -27.20 3.40 41.69
N ARG A 45 -28.39 3.97 41.50
CA ARG A 45 -28.75 5.23 40.79
C ARG A 45 -28.62 5.43 39.26
N ASN A 46 -29.82 5.75 38.72
CA ASN A 46 -30.21 6.78 37.73
C ASN A 46 -30.75 6.22 36.40
N ALA A 47 -32.07 6.09 36.24
CA ALA A 47 -33.03 7.16 35.91
C ALA A 47 -32.90 7.63 34.45
N THR A 48 -33.50 6.86 33.53
CA THR A 48 -34.16 7.29 32.28
C THR A 48 -34.66 6.04 31.55
N ASN A 49 -35.84 6.11 30.92
CA ASN A 49 -36.48 5.11 30.04
C ASN A 49 -37.63 4.25 30.60
N ASN A 50 -38.38 4.75 31.58
CA ASN A 50 -39.78 4.33 31.78
C ASN A 50 -40.73 5.18 30.92
N CYS A 51 -40.74 4.97 29.60
CA CYS A 51 -41.85 5.41 28.72
C CYS A 51 -41.91 4.65 27.37
N GLU A 52 -41.51 3.37 27.31
CA GLU A 52 -41.71 2.53 26.11
C GLU A 52 -42.15 1.10 26.45
N GLN A 53 -42.99 0.93 27.49
CA GLN A 53 -43.53 -0.40 27.85
C GLN A 53 -45.06 -0.43 28.03
N VAL A 54 -45.78 0.47 27.37
CA VAL A 54 -47.25 0.42 27.32
C VAL A 54 -47.71 0.53 25.88
N HIS A 55 -47.54 -0.55 25.10
CA HIS A 55 -48.40 -0.87 23.94
C HIS A 55 -48.12 -2.29 23.37
N GLU A 56 -47.92 -3.30 24.21
CA GLU A 56 -47.94 -4.70 23.76
C GLU A 56 -49.05 -5.50 24.45
N THR A 57 -50.31 -5.17 24.13
CA THR A 57 -51.44 -6.10 24.34
C THR A 57 -52.62 -5.62 23.50
N SER A 58 -52.67 -6.08 22.24
CA SER A 58 -53.86 -6.30 21.38
C SER A 58 -53.53 -6.22 19.87
N LYS A 59 -52.65 -7.10 19.35
CA LYS A 59 -52.61 -7.29 17.89
C LYS A 59 -53.77 -8.18 17.49
N SER A 60 -54.77 -7.57 16.84
CA SER A 60 -55.91 -8.27 16.28
C SER A 60 -55.45 -9.24 15.18
N LYS A 61 -56.17 -10.35 14.95
CA LYS A 61 -55.91 -11.25 13.81
C LYS A 61 -55.99 -10.52 12.44
N ASP A 62 -56.61 -9.35 12.40
CA ASP A 62 -56.75 -8.50 11.21
C ASP A 62 -55.47 -7.71 10.89
N ASP A 63 -54.67 -7.32 11.90
CA ASP A 63 -53.38 -6.65 11.71
C ASP A 63 -52.32 -7.58 11.11
N GLY A 64 -52.36 -8.86 11.47
CA GLY A 64 -51.50 -9.88 10.88
C GLY A 64 -51.81 -10.17 9.40
N LEU A 65 -53.04 -9.91 8.96
CA LEU A 65 -53.44 -10.02 7.56
C LEU A 65 -53.06 -8.76 6.77
N LYS A 66 -53.21 -7.57 7.36
CA LYS A 66 -52.72 -6.30 6.78
C LYS A 66 -51.20 -6.27 6.61
N ASP A 67 -50.43 -6.77 7.58
CA ASP A 67 -48.97 -6.90 7.45
C ASP A 67 -48.56 -7.94 6.39
N ARG A 68 -49.38 -8.98 6.15
CA ARG A 68 -49.14 -9.98 5.09
C ARG A 68 -49.47 -9.46 3.68
N ILE A 69 -50.33 -8.45 3.56
CA ILE A 69 -50.74 -7.83 2.27
C ILE A 69 -49.94 -6.54 1.99
N SER A 70 -49.36 -5.90 3.01
CA SER A 70 -48.60 -4.66 2.84
C SER A 70 -47.33 -4.90 2.01
N CYS A 71 -47.30 -4.29 0.82
CA CYS A 71 -46.12 -4.28 -0.06
C CYS A 71 -45.13 -3.18 0.31
N HIS A 72 -45.46 -2.30 1.27
CA HIS A 72 -44.62 -1.19 1.70
C HIS A 72 -44.05 -1.49 3.09
N ARG A 73 -42.74 -1.28 3.22
CA ARG A 73 -42.00 -1.47 4.47
C ARG A 73 -41.29 -0.18 4.81
N LEU A 74 -41.19 0.12 6.10
CA LEU A 74 -40.30 1.17 6.58
C LEU A 74 -38.88 0.76 6.23
N GLN A 75 -38.28 1.44 5.25
CA GLN A 75 -36.94 1.18 4.76
C GLN A 75 -36.32 2.50 4.35
N GLU A 76 -35.04 2.67 4.68
CA GLU A 76 -34.27 3.81 4.25
C GLU A 76 -33.85 3.68 2.78
N SER A 77 -33.71 4.82 2.10
CA SER A 77 -33.13 4.84 0.74
C SER A 77 -31.69 4.32 0.76
N LEU A 78 -31.27 3.57 -0.26
CA LEU A 78 -29.94 2.93 -0.29
C LEU A 78 -28.76 3.92 -0.22
N LEU A 79 -28.97 5.17 -0.61
CA LEU A 79 -27.95 6.23 -0.53
C LEU A 79 -28.07 7.09 0.73
N SER A 80 -29.09 6.84 1.57
CA SER A 80 -29.19 7.47 2.88
C SER A 80 -28.06 6.95 3.77
N SER A 81 -27.47 7.86 4.56
CA SER A 81 -26.40 7.55 5.52
C SER A 81 -26.80 6.45 6.52
N GLU A 82 -28.09 6.32 6.82
CA GLU A 82 -28.65 5.36 7.79
C GLU A 82 -28.91 3.96 7.20
N SER A 83 -28.84 3.80 5.88
CA SER A 83 -29.12 2.53 5.20
C SER A 83 -28.04 1.46 5.40
N GLY A 84 -26.82 1.86 5.78
CA GLY A 84 -25.67 0.96 5.94
C GLY A 84 -25.21 0.28 4.64
N TYR A 85 -25.70 0.71 3.47
CA TYR A 85 -25.35 0.10 2.19
C TYR A 85 -23.92 0.45 1.75
N SER A 86 -23.11 -0.56 1.45
CA SER A 86 -21.67 -0.42 1.16
C SER A 86 -21.22 -1.01 -0.18
N ASN A 87 -22.12 -1.64 -0.95
CA ASN A 87 -21.75 -2.35 -2.18
C ASN A 87 -21.82 -1.45 -3.43
N TYR A 88 -20.76 -0.68 -3.66
CA TYR A 88 -20.65 0.25 -4.79
C TYR A 88 -19.87 -0.30 -5.99
N ARG A 89 -19.74 -1.63 -6.12
CA ARG A 89 -18.94 -2.27 -7.18
C ARG A 89 -19.42 -1.90 -8.60
N GLY A 90 -20.72 -1.67 -8.77
CA GLY A 90 -21.30 -1.21 -10.03
C GLY A 90 -20.79 0.17 -10.45
N ILE A 91 -20.65 1.11 -9.51
CA ILE A 91 -20.12 2.45 -9.76
C ILE A 91 -18.65 2.36 -10.21
N LEU A 92 -17.85 1.52 -9.54
CA LEU A 92 -16.46 1.31 -9.96
C LEU A 92 -16.36 0.77 -11.40
N ASN A 93 -17.20 -0.21 -11.75
CA ASN A 93 -17.25 -0.73 -13.12
C ASN A 93 -17.66 0.36 -14.12
N TRP A 94 -18.65 1.19 -13.77
CA TRP A 94 -19.07 2.31 -14.59
C TRP A 94 -17.95 3.33 -14.81
N CYS A 95 -17.19 3.70 -13.77
CA CYS A 95 -16.02 4.57 -13.89
C CYS A 95 -14.98 3.99 -14.86
N VAL A 96 -14.70 2.68 -14.78
CA VAL A 96 -13.78 2.01 -15.71
C VAL A 96 -14.30 2.06 -17.13
N VAL A 97 -15.58 1.79 -17.36
CA VAL A 97 -16.19 1.85 -18.69
C VAL A 97 -16.11 3.26 -19.27
N MET A 98 -16.47 4.29 -18.49
CA MET A 98 -16.39 5.69 -18.93
C MET A 98 -14.96 6.11 -19.24
N LEU A 99 -14.00 5.70 -18.41
CA LEU A 99 -12.58 5.98 -18.62
C LEU A 99 -12.06 5.35 -19.91
N VAL A 100 -12.45 4.10 -20.17
CA VAL A 100 -12.08 3.40 -21.41
C VAL A 100 -12.77 4.05 -22.60
N LEU A 101 -14.07 4.31 -22.58
CA LEU A 101 -14.78 4.90 -23.74
C LEU A 101 -14.27 6.31 -24.09
N SER A 102 -13.97 7.14 -23.10
CA SER A 102 -13.46 8.50 -23.34
C SER A 102 -12.03 8.51 -23.89
N ASN A 103 -11.17 7.57 -23.47
CA ASN A 103 -9.74 7.60 -23.79
C ASN A 103 -9.28 6.50 -24.76
N ALA A 104 -10.11 5.51 -25.07
CA ALA A 104 -9.74 4.40 -25.95
C ALA A 104 -9.34 4.89 -27.33
N ARG A 105 -10.08 5.86 -27.88
CA ARG A 105 -9.74 6.47 -29.18
C ARG A 105 -8.35 7.10 -29.14
N LEU A 106 -8.07 7.95 -28.14
CA LEU A 106 -6.76 8.60 -27.99
C LEU A 106 -5.64 7.59 -27.75
N PHE A 107 -5.89 6.54 -26.95
CA PHE A 107 -4.93 5.46 -26.71
C PHE A 107 -4.62 4.69 -28.00
N LEU A 108 -5.65 4.30 -28.76
CA LEU A 108 -5.52 3.61 -30.05
C LEU A 108 -4.82 4.49 -31.08
N GLU A 109 -5.20 5.76 -31.22
CA GLU A 109 -4.54 6.70 -32.13
C GLU A 109 -3.06 6.86 -31.78
N ASN A 110 -2.71 6.98 -30.50
CA ASN A 110 -1.30 7.04 -30.09
C ASN A 110 -0.55 5.74 -30.40
N LEU A 111 -1.17 4.58 -30.14
CA LEU A 111 -0.58 3.28 -30.43
C LEU A 111 -0.43 3.03 -31.94
N ILE A 112 -1.36 3.52 -32.77
CA ILE A 112 -1.30 3.40 -34.23
C ILE A 112 -0.30 4.40 -34.82
N LYS A 113 -0.39 5.67 -34.41
CA LYS A 113 0.42 6.77 -34.97
C LYS A 113 1.88 6.65 -34.61
N TYR A 114 2.17 6.32 -33.35
CA TYR A 114 3.52 6.26 -32.85
C TYR A 114 4.04 4.82 -32.68
N GLY A 115 3.18 3.81 -32.79
CA GLY A 115 3.58 2.43 -32.52
C GLY A 115 4.02 2.23 -31.07
N ILE A 116 4.78 1.17 -30.82
CA ILE A 116 5.62 1.09 -29.63
C ILE A 116 6.91 1.85 -29.96
N LEU A 117 6.99 3.16 -29.65
CA LEU A 117 8.16 3.98 -30.00
C LEU A 117 9.45 3.52 -29.31
N VAL A 118 9.33 2.73 -28.25
CA VAL A 118 10.48 2.25 -27.50
C VAL A 118 10.92 0.94 -28.12
N ASP A 119 11.96 0.97 -28.96
CA ASP A 119 12.69 -0.23 -29.32
C ASP A 119 13.55 -0.66 -28.11
N PRO A 120 13.16 -1.73 -27.38
CA PRO A 120 13.87 -2.14 -26.18
C PRO A 120 15.30 -2.59 -26.51
N ILE A 121 15.52 -3.13 -27.71
CA ILE A 121 16.82 -3.63 -28.15
C ILE A 121 17.74 -2.46 -28.45
N GLN A 122 17.23 -1.42 -29.12
CA GLN A 122 17.99 -0.20 -29.38
C GLN A 122 18.32 0.55 -28.09
N VAL A 123 17.40 0.65 -27.12
CA VAL A 123 17.66 1.28 -25.82
C VAL A 123 18.76 0.53 -25.06
N VAL A 124 18.73 -0.80 -25.03
CA VAL A 124 19.79 -1.61 -24.41
C VAL A 124 21.11 -1.44 -25.16
N SER A 125 21.09 -1.44 -26.49
CA SER A 125 22.29 -1.21 -27.31
C SER A 125 22.90 0.18 -27.10
N LEU A 126 22.07 1.22 -26.95
CA LEU A 126 22.51 2.59 -26.67
C LEU A 126 23.12 2.69 -25.26
N PHE A 127 22.49 2.04 -24.28
CA PHE A 127 23.01 1.94 -22.92
C PHE A 127 24.37 1.22 -22.87
N LEU A 128 24.54 0.13 -23.63
CA LEU A 128 25.82 -0.59 -23.70
C LEU A 128 26.89 0.18 -24.45
N LYS A 129 26.51 1.06 -25.40
CA LYS A 129 27.43 1.89 -26.17
C LYS A 129 28.01 3.04 -25.34
N ASP A 130 27.18 3.69 -24.52
CA ASP A 130 27.64 4.73 -23.59
C ASP A 130 26.86 4.67 -22.26
N PRO A 131 27.32 3.85 -21.30
CA PRO A 131 26.63 3.68 -20.02
C PRO A 131 26.68 4.94 -19.14
N TYR A 132 27.71 5.77 -19.29
CA TYR A 132 27.87 7.00 -18.49
C TYR A 132 26.87 8.09 -18.89
N SER A 133 26.36 8.05 -20.12
CA SER A 133 25.27 8.93 -20.55
C SER A 133 23.92 8.64 -19.86
N TRP A 134 23.75 7.45 -19.25
CA TRP A 134 22.55 7.04 -18.50
C TRP A 134 22.86 6.79 -17.02
N PRO A 135 23.19 7.84 -16.24
CA PRO A 135 23.66 7.69 -14.87
C PRO A 135 22.62 7.04 -13.94
N ALA A 136 21.32 7.24 -14.20
CA ALA A 136 20.25 6.62 -13.41
C ALA A 136 20.25 5.09 -13.50
N ALA A 137 20.41 4.53 -14.71
CA ALA A 137 20.47 3.09 -14.92
C ALA A 137 21.75 2.49 -14.32
N CYS A 138 22.89 3.19 -14.46
CA CYS A 138 24.14 2.83 -13.80
C CYS A 138 23.99 2.78 -12.28
N LEU A 139 23.36 3.78 -11.65
CA LEU A 139 23.07 3.75 -10.21
C LEU A 139 22.25 2.53 -9.80
N ILE A 140 21.20 2.18 -10.56
CA ILE A 140 20.39 0.99 -10.27
C ILE A 140 21.24 -0.29 -10.35
N ILE A 141 22.18 -0.39 -11.30
CA ILE A 141 23.08 -1.56 -11.37
C ILE A 141 24.03 -1.59 -10.17
N VAL A 142 24.57 -0.43 -9.76
CA VAL A 142 25.45 -0.31 -8.58
C VAL A 142 24.72 -0.70 -7.29
N SER A 143 23.39 -0.64 -7.24
CA SER A 143 22.61 -1.09 -6.08
C SER A 143 22.91 -2.54 -5.67
N ASN A 144 23.33 -3.40 -6.62
CA ASN A 144 23.73 -4.79 -6.37
C ASN A 144 24.94 -4.91 -5.43
N VAL A 145 25.84 -3.93 -5.42
CA VAL A 145 27.00 -3.90 -4.51
C VAL A 145 26.53 -3.89 -3.05
N PHE A 146 25.54 -3.06 -2.73
CA PHE A 146 25.00 -2.94 -1.36
C PHE A 146 24.21 -4.20 -0.94
N ILE A 147 23.51 -4.83 -1.89
CA ILE A 147 22.80 -6.11 -1.68
C ILE A 147 23.81 -7.21 -1.33
N MET A 148 24.87 -7.31 -2.11
CA MET A 148 25.91 -8.32 -1.92
C MET A 148 26.71 -8.08 -0.64
N ALA A 149 27.01 -6.82 -0.30
CA ALA A 149 27.65 -6.44 0.95
C ALA A 149 26.80 -6.85 2.17
N ALA A 150 25.48 -6.66 2.13
CA ALA A 150 24.58 -7.10 3.18
C ALA A 150 24.57 -8.64 3.33
N LEU A 151 24.46 -9.37 2.21
CA LEU A 151 24.48 -10.84 2.23
C LEU A 151 25.81 -11.39 2.75
N TYR A 152 26.94 -10.80 2.32
CA TYR A 152 28.27 -11.22 2.76
C TYR A 152 28.45 -10.96 4.27
N THR A 153 28.08 -9.78 4.75
CA THR A 153 28.12 -9.43 6.18
C THR A 153 27.31 -10.44 7.01
N GLU A 154 26.12 -10.80 6.53
CA GLU A 154 25.26 -11.78 7.19
C GLU A 154 25.87 -13.18 7.22
N ARG A 155 26.49 -13.63 6.14
CA ARG A 155 27.19 -14.92 6.09
C ARG A 155 28.35 -14.98 7.07
N GLN A 156 29.14 -13.92 7.19
CA GLN A 156 30.25 -13.88 8.14
C GLN A 156 29.77 -13.88 9.60
N LEU A 157 28.64 -13.22 9.90
CA LEU A 157 27.98 -13.30 11.20
C LEU A 157 27.44 -14.70 11.48
N ALA A 158 26.84 -15.35 10.47
CA ALA A 158 26.34 -16.73 10.60
C ALA A 158 27.44 -17.76 10.90
N MET A 159 28.64 -17.56 10.33
CA MET A 159 29.81 -18.40 10.56
C MET A 159 30.55 -18.06 11.87
N GLY A 160 30.15 -17.00 12.58
CA GLY A 160 30.81 -16.56 13.81
C GLY A 160 32.21 -15.96 13.61
N ARG A 161 32.60 -15.59 12.38
CA ARG A 161 33.90 -14.95 12.11
C ARG A 161 33.94 -13.49 12.57
N ILE A 162 32.77 -12.83 12.62
CA ILE A 162 32.62 -11.42 12.98
C ILE A 162 31.76 -11.32 14.24
N SER A 163 32.11 -10.39 15.14
CA SER A 163 31.31 -10.10 16.34
C SER A 163 29.99 -9.40 16.00
N GLU A 164 28.96 -9.55 16.84
CA GLU A 164 27.66 -8.89 16.65
C GLU A 164 27.76 -7.34 16.62
N SER A 165 28.71 -6.77 17.37
CA SER A 165 28.97 -5.33 17.37
C SER A 165 29.55 -4.88 16.03
N THR A 166 30.60 -5.55 15.56
CA THR A 166 31.23 -5.27 14.26
C THR A 166 30.24 -5.49 13.11
N GLY A 167 29.43 -6.54 13.15
CA GLY A 167 28.38 -6.78 12.15
C GLY A 167 27.32 -5.69 12.13
N THR A 168 26.87 -5.24 13.31
CA THR A 168 25.94 -4.10 13.44
C THR A 168 26.54 -2.83 12.86
N PHE A 169 27.82 -2.56 13.13
CA PHE A 169 28.54 -1.41 12.59
C PHE A 169 28.63 -1.45 11.05
N LEU A 170 29.01 -2.59 10.47
CA LEU A 170 29.06 -2.78 9.02
C LEU A 170 27.69 -2.61 8.35
N TYR A 171 26.62 -3.13 8.96
CA TYR A 171 25.27 -2.90 8.49
C TYR A 171 24.87 -1.42 8.53
N CYS A 172 25.21 -0.70 9.61
CA CYS A 172 24.94 0.73 9.71
C CYS A 172 25.66 1.51 8.61
N ILE A 173 26.93 1.23 8.36
CA ILE A 173 27.68 1.85 7.25
C ILE A 173 27.01 1.56 5.91
N ASN A 174 26.68 0.29 5.64
CA ASN A 174 26.04 -0.10 4.38
C ASN A 174 24.69 0.62 4.20
N LEU A 175 23.85 0.68 5.23
CA LEU A 175 22.54 1.34 5.18
C LEU A 175 22.65 2.86 5.00
N ILE A 176 23.62 3.52 5.65
CA ILE A 176 23.89 4.95 5.45
C ILE A 176 24.37 5.18 4.00
N ALA A 177 25.28 4.34 3.51
CA ALA A 177 25.80 4.45 2.15
C ALA A 177 24.69 4.25 1.10
N VAL A 178 23.73 3.34 1.31
CA VAL A 178 22.55 3.16 0.44
C VAL A 178 21.72 4.44 0.30
N LEU A 179 21.66 5.31 1.32
CA LEU A 179 20.92 6.58 1.23
C LEU A 179 21.78 7.73 0.72
N CYS A 180 23.02 7.85 1.19
CA CYS A 180 23.89 8.99 0.89
C CYS A 180 24.57 8.90 -0.48
N PHE A 181 24.94 7.70 -0.93
CA PHE A 181 25.60 7.50 -2.22
C PHE A 181 24.73 7.98 -3.40
N PRO A 182 23.49 7.47 -3.60
CA PRO A 182 22.69 7.87 -4.75
C PRO A 182 22.26 9.34 -4.67
N SER A 183 22.01 9.89 -3.48
CA SER A 183 21.66 11.31 -3.35
C SER A 183 22.83 12.22 -3.69
N ALA A 184 24.04 11.89 -3.23
CA ALA A 184 25.24 12.63 -3.61
C ALA A 184 25.44 12.59 -5.13
N THR A 185 25.29 11.42 -5.77
CA THR A 185 25.42 11.28 -7.23
C THR A 185 24.37 12.08 -7.99
N VAL A 186 23.11 12.07 -7.55
CA VAL A 186 22.03 12.85 -8.21
C VAL A 186 22.28 14.35 -8.09
N LEU A 187 22.83 14.82 -6.96
CA LEU A 187 23.12 16.24 -6.77
C LEU A 187 24.34 16.70 -7.58
N THR A 188 25.42 15.91 -7.59
CA THR A 188 26.68 16.27 -8.26
C THR A 188 26.62 16.11 -9.77
N LEU A 189 25.94 15.09 -10.29
CA LEU A 189 25.83 14.90 -11.73
C LEU A 189 24.80 15.86 -12.33
N THR A 190 25.24 16.66 -13.30
CA THR A 190 24.38 17.57 -14.06
C THR A 190 23.63 16.87 -15.19
N SER A 191 24.14 15.73 -15.69
CA SER A 191 23.51 14.91 -16.73
C SER A 191 22.31 14.09 -16.25
N MET A 192 22.04 14.05 -14.93
CA MET A 192 20.93 13.29 -14.37
C MET A 192 19.60 14.00 -14.64
N THR A 193 18.67 13.30 -15.32
CA THR A 193 17.30 13.80 -15.48
C THR A 193 16.53 13.69 -14.15
N PRO A 194 15.61 14.62 -13.83
CA PRO A 194 14.85 14.58 -12.58
C PRO A 194 14.03 13.30 -12.43
N VAL A 195 13.39 12.84 -13.51
CA VAL A 195 12.61 11.59 -13.52
C VAL A 195 13.51 10.38 -13.27
N GLY A 196 14.68 10.32 -13.91
CA GLY A 196 15.68 9.28 -13.65
C GLY A 196 16.19 9.29 -12.21
N GLY A 197 16.41 10.49 -11.66
CA GLY A 197 16.76 10.71 -10.26
C GLY A 197 15.69 10.18 -9.30
N ILE A 198 14.41 10.53 -9.50
CA ILE A 198 13.29 10.02 -8.68
C ILE A 198 13.25 8.49 -8.71
N ILE A 199 13.35 7.88 -9.90
CA ILE A 199 13.33 6.41 -10.04
C ILE A 199 14.51 5.78 -9.29
N ALA A 200 15.72 6.30 -9.46
CA ALA A 200 16.90 5.79 -8.77
C ALA A 200 16.77 5.92 -7.24
N LEU A 201 16.42 7.10 -6.73
CA LEU A 201 16.25 7.31 -5.29
C LEU A 201 15.11 6.46 -4.70
N LEU A 202 14.04 6.23 -5.45
CA LEU A 202 12.95 5.34 -5.02
C LEU A 202 13.45 3.89 -4.89
N VAL A 203 14.21 3.39 -5.87
CA VAL A 203 14.81 2.05 -5.81
C VAL A 203 15.75 1.92 -4.60
N TYR A 204 16.61 2.90 -4.36
CA TYR A 204 17.51 2.90 -3.21
C TYR A 204 16.79 3.04 -1.87
N THR A 205 15.70 3.80 -1.81
CA THR A 205 14.84 3.89 -0.61
C THR A 205 14.17 2.56 -0.31
N VAL A 206 13.58 1.90 -1.32
CA VAL A 206 13.01 0.56 -1.18
C VAL A 206 14.09 -0.44 -0.75
N LEU A 207 15.28 -0.37 -1.34
CA LEU A 207 16.41 -1.22 -0.98
C LEU A 207 16.84 -1.00 0.47
N PHE A 208 16.94 0.25 0.93
CA PHE A 208 17.23 0.58 2.33
C PHE A 208 16.24 -0.09 3.28
N LEU A 209 14.94 0.07 3.04
CA LEU A 209 13.90 -0.52 3.89
C LEU A 209 13.98 -2.05 3.90
N LYS A 210 14.24 -2.67 2.74
CA LYS A 210 14.42 -4.12 2.62
C LYS A 210 15.65 -4.62 3.36
N LEU A 211 16.82 -4.00 3.16
CA LEU A 211 18.05 -4.40 3.84
C LEU A 211 17.97 -4.20 5.35
N TYR A 212 17.28 -3.15 5.81
CA TYR A 212 16.98 -2.95 7.23
C TYR A 212 16.16 -4.13 7.78
N SER A 213 15.08 -4.50 7.09
CA SER A 213 14.24 -5.63 7.50
C SER A 213 15.00 -6.97 7.47
N TYR A 214 15.84 -7.17 6.44
CA TYR A 214 16.68 -8.35 6.30
C TYR A 214 17.65 -8.49 7.48
N ARG A 215 18.33 -7.41 7.86
CA ARG A 215 19.21 -7.38 9.05
C ARG A 215 18.44 -7.76 10.31
N ASP A 216 17.31 -7.09 10.57
CA ASP A 216 16.53 -7.27 11.80
C ASP A 216 16.02 -8.71 11.96
N LEU A 217 15.45 -9.28 10.90
CA LEU A 217 14.93 -10.64 10.95
C LEU A 217 16.06 -11.65 11.17
N ASN A 218 17.15 -11.56 10.42
CA ASN A 218 18.24 -12.52 10.56
C ASN A 218 18.90 -12.40 11.94
N LYS A 219 19.08 -11.18 12.46
CA LYS A 219 19.54 -10.97 13.84
C LYS A 219 18.63 -11.67 14.85
N TRP A 220 17.31 -11.51 14.70
CA TRP A 220 16.35 -12.20 15.57
C TRP A 220 16.43 -13.73 15.46
N CYS A 221 16.62 -14.28 14.26
CA CYS A 221 16.85 -15.71 14.05
C CYS A 221 18.15 -16.20 14.70
N ARG A 222 19.24 -15.42 14.61
CA ARG A 222 20.50 -15.71 15.31
C ARG A 222 20.31 -15.75 16.82
N GLU A 223 19.65 -14.74 17.39
CA GLU A 223 19.37 -14.67 18.84
C GLU A 223 18.58 -15.88 19.32
N ILE A 224 17.52 -16.28 18.60
CA ILE A 224 16.75 -17.49 18.92
C ILE A 224 17.64 -18.73 18.89
N ARG A 225 18.47 -18.89 17.87
CA ARG A 225 19.38 -20.03 17.74
C ARG A 225 20.39 -20.09 18.90
N HIS A 226 20.95 -18.95 19.30
CA HIS A 226 21.84 -18.87 20.46
C HIS A 226 21.15 -19.23 21.77
N ILE A 227 19.90 -18.78 21.96
CA ILE A 227 19.10 -19.15 23.13
C ILE A 227 18.81 -20.65 23.12
N GLN A 228 18.45 -21.24 21.98
CA GLN A 228 18.21 -22.68 21.84
C GLN A 228 19.48 -23.49 22.12
N ALA A 229 20.63 -23.07 21.59
CA ALA A 229 21.92 -23.71 21.85
C ALA A 229 22.28 -23.67 23.35
N ARG A 230 22.06 -22.52 24.02
CA ARG A 230 22.26 -22.39 25.48
C ARG A 230 21.30 -23.25 26.31
N LYS A 231 20.07 -23.46 25.84
CA LYS A 231 19.10 -24.35 26.50
C LYS A 231 19.52 -25.81 26.36
N LEU A 232 19.94 -26.22 25.16
CA LEU A 232 20.46 -27.57 24.89
C LEU A 232 21.73 -27.85 25.71
N SER A 233 22.64 -26.88 25.83
CA SER A 233 23.85 -27.06 26.66
C SER A 233 23.57 -27.10 28.16
N ARG A 234 22.42 -26.59 28.62
CA ARG A 234 21.98 -26.67 30.03
C ARG A 234 21.11 -27.90 30.33
N SER A 235 20.67 -28.61 29.29
CA SER A 235 19.82 -29.80 29.36
C SER A 235 20.67 -31.05 29.16
N ASN A 236 21.05 -31.75 30.24
CA ASN A 236 21.77 -33.03 30.18
C ASN A 236 20.89 -34.20 29.68
N SER A 237 19.63 -33.98 29.34
CA SER A 237 18.76 -34.99 28.75
C SER A 237 18.86 -35.00 27.22
N CYS A 238 19.22 -36.17 26.69
CA CYS A 238 19.25 -36.47 25.27
C CYS A 238 17.86 -36.22 24.64
N PRO A 239 17.70 -35.39 23.60
CA PRO A 239 16.43 -35.33 22.89
C PRO A 239 16.26 -36.65 22.15
N SER A 240 15.24 -37.44 22.48
CA SER A 240 14.85 -38.57 21.64
C SER A 240 14.57 -38.02 20.24
N VAL A 241 15.35 -38.45 19.26
CA VAL A 241 15.11 -38.12 17.85
C VAL A 241 13.74 -38.68 17.48
N GLN A 242 12.71 -37.84 17.51
CA GLN A 242 11.45 -38.14 16.82
C GLN A 242 11.78 -38.20 15.34
N ARG A 243 12.00 -39.41 14.84
CA ARG A 243 11.92 -39.72 13.41
C ARG A 243 10.53 -39.28 12.96
N ALA A 244 10.44 -38.12 12.33
CA ALA A 244 9.24 -37.72 11.62
C ALA A 244 9.03 -38.70 10.48
N ASN A 245 8.13 -39.67 10.70
CA ASN A 245 7.67 -40.58 9.68
C ASN A 245 7.04 -39.78 8.53
N GLY A 246 7.43 -40.17 7.32
CA GLY A 246 6.75 -39.99 6.03
C GLY A 246 5.65 -38.94 5.96
N ASN A 247 6.01 -37.76 5.48
CA ASN A 247 5.32 -37.05 4.41
C ASN A 247 6.34 -36.07 3.83
N ALA A 248 6.37 -35.89 2.52
CA ALA A 248 7.17 -34.87 1.86
C ALA A 248 6.62 -33.47 2.23
N ALA A 249 6.79 -33.08 3.49
CA ALA A 249 6.52 -31.75 3.96
C ALA A 249 7.55 -30.85 3.29
N HIS A 250 7.08 -29.89 2.47
CA HIS A 250 7.91 -28.84 1.90
C HIS A 250 8.93 -28.38 2.95
N SER A 251 10.23 -28.58 2.67
CA SER A 251 11.28 -28.27 3.64
C SER A 251 11.28 -26.76 3.89
N ASN A 252 10.66 -26.33 4.98
CA ASN A 252 10.69 -24.92 5.38
C ASN A 252 12.14 -24.51 5.59
N VAL A 253 12.54 -23.41 4.97
CA VAL A 253 13.91 -22.90 5.07
C VAL A 253 14.13 -22.40 6.49
N THR A 254 15.18 -22.89 7.14
CA THR A 254 15.60 -22.49 8.49
C THR A 254 16.95 -21.78 8.42
N TYR A 255 17.20 -20.88 9.36
CA TYR A 255 18.49 -20.19 9.45
C TYR A 255 19.61 -21.18 9.84
N PRO A 256 20.78 -21.20 9.18
CA PRO A 256 21.31 -20.23 8.20
C PRO A 256 21.10 -20.61 6.72
N GLY A 257 20.28 -21.63 6.43
CA GLY A 257 20.03 -22.11 5.07
C GLY A 257 19.35 -21.10 4.14
N ASN A 258 18.82 -19.99 4.67
CA ASN A 258 18.24 -18.87 3.93
C ASN A 258 19.27 -17.92 3.32
N LEU A 259 20.56 -18.05 3.66
CA LEU A 259 21.62 -17.13 3.23
C LEU A 259 22.14 -17.44 1.81
N THR A 260 21.21 -17.61 0.87
CA THR A 260 21.50 -17.89 -0.53
C THR A 260 21.33 -16.63 -1.39
N HIS A 261 22.03 -16.57 -2.53
CA HIS A 261 21.82 -15.46 -3.49
C HIS A 261 20.39 -15.48 -4.05
N ARG A 262 19.82 -16.69 -4.24
CA ARG A 262 18.47 -16.88 -4.76
C ARG A 262 17.42 -16.28 -3.82
N ASP A 263 17.51 -16.55 -2.51
CA ASP A 263 16.54 -16.05 -1.55
C ASP A 263 16.67 -14.54 -1.34
N MET A 264 17.91 -14.03 -1.35
CA MET A 264 18.18 -12.59 -1.29
C MET A 264 17.53 -11.88 -2.49
N TYR A 265 17.87 -12.26 -3.72
CA TYR A 265 17.29 -11.60 -4.90
C TYR A 265 15.78 -11.82 -5.02
N TYR A 266 15.27 -12.98 -4.60
CA TYR A 266 13.83 -13.19 -4.51
C TYR A 266 13.17 -12.12 -3.62
N PHE A 267 13.73 -11.86 -2.43
CA PHE A 267 13.22 -10.84 -1.53
C PHE A 267 13.38 -9.42 -2.10
N ILE A 268 14.52 -9.11 -2.74
CA ILE A 268 14.75 -7.80 -3.37
C ILE A 268 13.70 -7.50 -4.44
N PHE A 269 13.23 -8.48 -5.20
CA PHE A 269 12.18 -8.29 -6.20
C PHE A 269 10.74 -8.51 -5.68
N ALA A 270 10.56 -9.21 -4.57
CA ALA A 270 9.22 -9.43 -4.00
C ALA A 270 8.54 -8.10 -3.63
N PRO A 271 7.23 -7.92 -3.86
CA PRO A 271 6.52 -6.67 -3.60
C PRO A 271 6.15 -6.50 -2.12
N THR A 272 7.12 -6.70 -1.23
CA THR A 272 7.03 -6.51 0.22
C THR A 272 8.33 -5.89 0.75
N LEU A 273 8.22 -5.13 1.85
CA LEU A 273 9.37 -4.52 2.52
C LEU A 273 9.82 -5.29 3.76
N CYS A 274 8.98 -6.22 4.25
CA CYS A 274 9.29 -7.05 5.40
C CYS A 274 9.89 -8.37 4.94
N TYR A 275 11.14 -8.63 5.31
CA TYR A 275 11.78 -9.92 5.06
C TYR A 275 11.19 -11.00 5.96
N GLU A 276 10.97 -12.18 5.39
CA GLU A 276 10.57 -13.40 6.07
C GLU A 276 11.32 -14.59 5.45
N LEU A 277 11.59 -15.64 6.23
CA LEU A 277 12.33 -16.81 5.74
C LEU A 277 11.54 -17.58 4.67
N ASN A 278 10.22 -17.71 4.88
CA ASN A 278 9.35 -18.51 4.04
C ASN A 278 8.14 -17.65 3.62
N PHE A 279 8.22 -17.08 2.43
CA PHE A 279 7.11 -16.30 1.87
C PHE A 279 5.99 -17.22 1.35
N PRO A 280 4.71 -16.83 1.52
CA PRO A 280 3.60 -17.56 0.92
C PRO A 280 3.72 -17.54 -0.61
N ARG A 281 3.58 -18.70 -1.25
CA ARG A 281 3.73 -18.87 -2.70
C ARG A 281 2.43 -19.22 -3.40
N SER A 282 2.23 -18.64 -4.58
CA SER A 282 1.17 -19.07 -5.51
C SER A 282 1.62 -20.35 -6.24
N SER A 283 0.71 -21.29 -6.47
CA SER A 283 1.04 -22.58 -7.11
C SER A 283 1.44 -22.47 -8.58
N ARG A 284 0.93 -21.47 -9.30
CA ARG A 284 1.18 -21.26 -10.73
C ARG A 284 1.06 -19.79 -11.12
N ILE A 285 1.68 -19.44 -12.24
CA ILE A 285 1.54 -18.13 -12.88
C ILE A 285 0.29 -18.15 -13.78
N ARG A 286 -0.67 -17.28 -13.49
CA ARG A 286 -1.94 -17.10 -14.21
C ARG A 286 -1.73 -16.12 -15.36
N LYS A 287 -1.35 -16.62 -16.54
CA LYS A 287 -1.04 -15.82 -17.75
C LYS A 287 -2.12 -14.79 -18.11
N ARG A 288 -3.41 -15.16 -18.04
CA ARG A 288 -4.54 -14.24 -18.33
C ARG A 288 -4.60 -13.07 -17.35
N PHE A 289 -4.34 -13.33 -16.07
CA PHE A 289 -4.29 -12.29 -15.04
C PHE A 289 -3.10 -11.37 -15.29
N LEU A 290 -1.92 -11.95 -15.56
CA LEU A 290 -0.70 -11.20 -15.86
C LEU A 290 -0.87 -10.28 -17.08
N LEU A 291 -1.42 -10.80 -18.19
CA LEU A 291 -1.66 -10.04 -19.41
C LEU A 291 -2.66 -8.90 -19.17
N ARG A 292 -3.74 -9.16 -18.41
CA ARG A 292 -4.70 -8.11 -18.02
C ARG A 292 -4.01 -7.00 -17.22
N ARG A 293 -3.16 -7.35 -16.24
CA ARG A 293 -2.40 -6.36 -15.45
C ARG A 293 -1.46 -5.54 -16.33
N LEU A 294 -0.79 -6.17 -17.30
CA LEU A 294 0.10 -5.49 -18.24
C LEU A 294 -0.67 -4.46 -19.09
N PHE A 295 -1.81 -4.83 -19.67
CA PHE A 295 -2.63 -3.89 -20.44
C PHE A 295 -3.15 -2.73 -19.59
N GLU A 296 -3.58 -3.00 -18.35
CA GLU A 296 -3.99 -1.94 -17.43
C GLU A 296 -2.82 -1.00 -17.09
N MET A 297 -1.61 -1.52 -16.89
CA MET A 297 -0.42 -0.69 -16.65
C MET A 297 -0.10 0.24 -17.83
N LEU A 298 -0.15 -0.30 -19.07
CA LEU A 298 0.13 0.49 -20.28
C LEU A 298 -0.94 1.56 -20.51
N PHE A 299 -2.23 1.20 -20.38
CA PHE A 299 -3.34 2.13 -20.56
C PHE A 299 -3.30 3.26 -19.52
N LEU A 300 -3.11 2.93 -18.24
CA LEU A 300 -3.09 3.93 -17.16
C LEU A 300 -1.83 4.81 -17.19
N MET A 301 -0.70 4.30 -17.68
CA MET A 301 0.48 5.13 -17.92
C MET A 301 0.21 6.15 -19.03
N GLN A 302 -0.34 5.71 -20.17
CA GLN A 302 -0.70 6.62 -21.26
C GLN A 302 -1.73 7.65 -20.84
N LEU A 303 -2.73 7.24 -20.04
CA LEU A 303 -3.74 8.13 -19.49
C LEU A 303 -3.12 9.20 -18.59
N GLN A 304 -2.19 8.84 -17.69
CA GLN A 304 -1.48 9.81 -16.86
C GLN A 304 -0.69 10.81 -17.69
N VAL A 305 0.07 10.33 -18.69
CA VAL A 305 0.82 11.22 -19.60
C VAL A 305 -0.13 12.15 -20.35
N GLY A 306 -1.27 11.65 -20.85
CA GLY A 306 -2.30 12.45 -21.49
C GLY A 306 -2.88 13.54 -20.58
N LEU A 307 -3.25 13.19 -19.34
CA LEU A 307 -3.76 14.15 -18.35
C LEU A 307 -2.74 15.23 -18.01
N ILE A 308 -1.47 14.85 -17.84
CA ILE A 308 -0.39 15.80 -17.58
C ILE A 308 -0.24 16.77 -18.75
N GLN A 309 -0.12 16.26 -19.98
CA GLN A 309 0.15 17.06 -21.17
C GLN A 309 -1.05 17.94 -21.60
N GLN A 310 -2.27 17.42 -21.51
CA GLN A 310 -3.45 18.12 -22.04
C GLN A 310 -4.16 18.99 -21.00
N TRP A 311 -4.08 18.65 -19.71
CA TRP A 311 -4.77 19.39 -18.66
C TRP A 311 -3.79 20.14 -17.76
N MET A 312 -2.78 19.46 -17.22
CA MET A 312 -1.90 20.07 -16.22
C MET A 312 -0.94 21.10 -16.84
N VAL A 313 -0.23 20.74 -17.91
CA VAL A 313 0.78 21.61 -18.56
C VAL A 313 0.18 22.94 -19.06
N PRO A 314 -0.94 22.99 -19.80
CA PRO A 314 -1.52 24.26 -20.23
C PRO A 314 -1.96 25.13 -19.06
N THR A 315 -2.48 24.52 -18.00
CA THR A 315 -2.90 25.24 -16.79
C THR A 315 -1.69 25.89 -16.09
N ILE A 316 -0.55 25.19 -16.06
CA ILE A 316 0.71 25.73 -15.51
C ILE A 316 1.26 26.84 -16.41
N GLN A 317 1.36 26.61 -17.72
CA GLN A 317 1.88 27.57 -18.71
C GLN A 317 1.09 28.87 -18.78
N ASN A 318 -0.23 28.84 -18.55
CA ASN A 318 -1.04 30.06 -18.49
C ASN A 318 -0.76 30.93 -17.25
N SER A 319 0.16 30.51 -16.38
CA SER A 319 0.34 31.09 -15.04
C SER A 319 1.82 31.21 -14.63
N MET A 320 2.66 31.75 -15.51
CA MET A 320 4.14 31.82 -15.45
C MET A 320 4.78 32.67 -14.34
N LYS A 321 4.23 32.64 -13.12
CA LYS A 321 4.93 33.19 -11.94
C LYS A 321 5.24 32.06 -10.98
N PRO A 322 6.52 31.85 -10.61
CA PRO A 322 6.90 30.90 -9.56
C PRO A 322 6.09 31.16 -8.28
N PHE A 323 5.73 30.12 -7.52
CA PHE A 323 4.91 30.30 -6.32
C PHE A 323 5.59 31.17 -5.25
N GLN A 324 6.91 31.34 -5.31
CA GLN A 324 7.68 32.17 -4.37
C GLN A 324 7.35 33.67 -4.47
N ASP A 325 7.03 34.16 -5.67
CA ASP A 325 6.83 35.59 -5.93
C ASP A 325 5.34 35.95 -6.04
N MET A 326 4.47 35.06 -5.60
CA MET A 326 3.02 35.18 -5.76
C MET A 326 2.31 35.64 -4.49
N ASP A 327 1.34 36.55 -4.67
CA ASP A 327 0.38 36.91 -3.61
C ASP A 327 -0.38 35.67 -3.13
N LEU A 328 -0.60 35.54 -1.81
CA LEU A 328 -1.27 34.39 -1.19
C LEU A 328 -2.66 34.10 -1.80
N SER A 329 -3.43 35.13 -2.13
CA SER A 329 -4.76 34.99 -2.75
C SER A 329 -4.69 34.32 -4.13
N ARG A 330 -3.73 34.76 -4.95
CA ARG A 330 -3.48 34.20 -6.29
C ARG A 330 -2.91 32.78 -6.22
N MET A 331 -2.06 32.50 -5.23
CA MET A 331 -1.55 31.16 -4.98
C MET A 331 -2.70 30.19 -4.68
N VAL A 332 -3.61 30.54 -3.77
CA VAL A 332 -4.75 29.69 -3.41
C VAL A 332 -5.68 29.44 -4.60
N GLU A 333 -6.01 30.48 -5.38
CA GLU A 333 -6.84 30.33 -6.58
C GLU A 333 -6.22 29.34 -7.58
N ARG A 334 -4.90 29.45 -7.83
CA ARG A 334 -4.18 28.55 -8.74
C ARG A 334 -4.08 27.13 -8.21
N LEU A 335 -3.80 26.98 -6.91
CA LEU A 335 -3.75 25.67 -6.27
C LEU A 335 -5.10 24.95 -6.39
N LEU A 336 -6.22 25.65 -6.23
CA LEU A 336 -7.55 25.07 -6.42
C LEU A 336 -7.81 24.62 -7.87
N LYS A 337 -7.38 25.41 -8.86
CA LYS A 337 -7.47 25.03 -10.29
C LYS A 337 -6.68 23.75 -10.61
N LEU A 338 -5.51 23.57 -9.99
CA LEU A 338 -4.65 22.41 -10.20
C LEU A 338 -4.96 21.23 -9.28
N ALA A 339 -5.69 21.44 -8.18
CA ALA A 339 -5.96 20.41 -7.17
C ALA A 339 -6.72 19.21 -7.75
N VAL A 340 -7.74 19.45 -8.58
CA VAL A 340 -8.57 18.40 -9.20
C VAL A 340 -7.76 17.52 -10.17
N PRO A 341 -7.08 18.06 -11.21
CA PRO A 341 -6.28 17.23 -12.11
C PRO A 341 -5.14 16.53 -11.37
N ASN A 342 -4.49 17.20 -10.41
CA ASN A 342 -3.46 16.59 -9.58
C ASN A 342 -4.02 15.39 -8.80
N HIS A 343 -5.14 15.56 -8.10
CA HIS A 343 -5.76 14.47 -7.34
C HIS A 343 -6.14 13.29 -8.24
N LEU A 344 -6.70 13.54 -9.42
CA LEU A 344 -7.03 12.50 -10.39
C LEU A 344 -5.79 11.72 -10.84
N ILE A 345 -4.68 12.41 -11.13
CA ILE A 345 -3.40 11.78 -11.47
C ILE A 345 -2.91 10.90 -10.30
N TRP A 346 -3.01 11.38 -9.05
CA TRP A 346 -2.64 10.60 -7.87
C TRP A 346 -3.50 9.35 -7.66
N LEU A 347 -4.80 9.41 -7.94
CA LEU A 347 -5.69 8.24 -7.89
C LEU A 347 -5.33 7.20 -8.96
N ILE A 348 -5.05 7.67 -10.19
CA ILE A 348 -4.62 6.79 -11.27
C ILE A 348 -3.25 6.19 -10.96
N PHE A 349 -2.32 7.00 -10.45
CA PHE A 349 -1.00 6.55 -10.01
C PHE A 349 -1.11 5.49 -8.91
N PHE A 350 -1.98 5.70 -7.93
CA PHE A 350 -2.25 4.72 -6.87
C PHE A 350 -2.68 3.37 -7.47
N TYR A 351 -3.68 3.36 -8.35
CA TYR A 351 -4.17 2.13 -8.98
C TYR A 351 -3.12 1.50 -9.91
N TRP A 352 -2.39 2.33 -10.67
CA TRP A 352 -1.32 1.87 -11.55
C TRP A 352 -0.21 1.18 -10.74
N LEU A 353 0.29 1.80 -9.67
CA LEU A 353 1.40 1.29 -8.86
C LEU A 353 0.97 0.16 -7.92
N PHE A 354 0.08 0.44 -6.97
CA PHE A 354 -0.24 -0.49 -5.86
C PHE A 354 -1.16 -1.63 -6.29
N HIS A 355 -2.03 -1.40 -7.26
CA HIS A 355 -2.87 -2.47 -7.78
C HIS A 355 -2.21 -3.17 -8.97
N SER A 356 -1.96 -2.47 -10.07
CA SER A 356 -1.58 -3.13 -11.33
C SER A 356 -0.13 -3.62 -11.32
N SER A 357 0.84 -2.73 -11.05
CA SER A 357 2.27 -3.04 -11.05
C SER A 357 2.67 -4.02 -9.96
N MET A 358 2.22 -3.81 -8.72
CA MET A 358 2.54 -4.74 -7.62
C MET A 358 1.90 -6.12 -7.81
N ASN A 359 0.67 -6.23 -8.32
CA ASN A 359 0.09 -7.54 -8.65
C ASN A 359 0.78 -8.22 -9.84
N PHE A 360 1.26 -7.44 -10.82
CA PHE A 360 2.05 -7.97 -11.92
C PHE A 360 3.36 -8.59 -11.40
N VAL A 361 4.11 -7.85 -10.58
CA VAL A 361 5.35 -8.35 -9.95
C VAL A 361 5.05 -9.54 -9.04
N ALA A 362 3.99 -9.48 -8.23
CA ALA A 362 3.60 -10.57 -7.35
C ALA A 362 3.27 -11.85 -8.13
N GLU A 363 2.55 -11.74 -9.24
CA GLU A 363 2.22 -12.89 -10.08
C GLU A 363 3.47 -13.47 -10.76
N LEU A 364 4.38 -12.61 -11.27
CA LEU A 364 5.63 -13.02 -11.89
C LEU A 364 6.54 -13.76 -10.90
N MET A 365 6.63 -13.25 -9.67
CA MET A 365 7.43 -13.83 -8.58
C MET A 365 6.72 -14.98 -7.85
N GLN A 366 5.49 -15.31 -8.23
CA GLN A 366 4.61 -16.27 -7.52
C GLN A 366 4.44 -15.92 -6.03
N PHE A 367 4.41 -14.64 -5.68
CA PHE A 367 4.16 -14.15 -4.33
C PHE A 367 2.66 -14.23 -4.00
N GLY A 368 2.34 -14.89 -2.88
CA GLY A 368 0.98 -15.20 -2.45
C GLY A 368 0.30 -14.09 -1.65
N ASP A 369 1.05 -13.30 -0.88
CA ASP A 369 0.49 -12.17 -0.14
C ASP A 369 0.30 -10.97 -1.08
N ARG A 370 -0.96 -10.64 -1.37
CA ARG A 370 -1.32 -9.57 -2.32
C ARG A 370 -2.10 -8.44 -1.66
N GLU A 371 -2.03 -8.38 -0.34
CA GLU A 371 -2.63 -7.31 0.45
C GLU A 371 -1.70 -6.09 0.46
N PHE A 372 -1.68 -5.36 -0.65
CA PHE A 372 -0.86 -4.14 -0.80
C PHE A 372 -1.54 -2.89 -0.26
N TYR A 373 -2.87 -2.90 -0.20
CA TYR A 373 -3.71 -1.82 0.31
C TYR A 373 -5.05 -2.39 0.80
N ARG A 374 -5.76 -1.61 1.61
CA ARG A 374 -7.12 -1.89 2.10
C ARG A 374 -8.07 -0.78 1.62
N ASP A 375 -9.31 -0.79 2.09
CA ASP A 375 -10.39 0.15 1.74
C ASP A 375 -10.19 1.56 2.31
N TRP A 376 -9.04 2.17 2.02
CA TRP A 376 -8.67 3.51 2.47
C TRP A 376 -9.61 4.60 1.94
N TRP A 377 -10.39 4.36 0.89
CA TRP A 377 -11.40 5.31 0.39
C TRP A 377 -12.58 5.47 1.35
N ASN A 378 -12.83 4.48 2.23
CA ASN A 378 -13.86 4.50 3.28
C ASN A 378 -13.32 4.99 4.63
N SER A 379 -12.12 5.59 4.66
CA SER A 379 -11.50 6.03 5.91
C SER A 379 -12.31 7.15 6.57
N GLU A 380 -12.81 6.94 7.78
CA GLU A 380 -13.45 8.01 8.58
C GLU A 380 -12.43 8.86 9.35
N THR A 381 -11.21 8.35 9.51
CA THR A 381 -10.14 9.04 10.26
C THR A 381 -8.84 9.03 9.47
N VAL A 382 -8.05 10.10 9.63
CA VAL A 382 -6.74 10.25 8.98
C VAL A 382 -5.76 9.11 9.37
N PRO A 383 -5.68 8.65 10.63
CA PRO A 383 -4.83 7.51 10.98
C PRO A 383 -5.23 6.21 10.27
N TYR A 384 -6.54 5.96 10.10
CA TYR A 384 -7.02 4.80 9.36
C TYR A 384 -6.62 4.87 7.88
N PHE A 385 -6.68 6.05 7.26
CA PHE A 385 -6.16 6.22 5.90
C PHE A 385 -4.68 5.83 5.80
N TRP A 386 -3.83 6.40 6.67
CA TRP A 386 -2.39 6.18 6.64
C TRP A 386 -1.97 4.73 6.95
N SER A 387 -2.79 3.96 7.66
CA SER A 387 -2.53 2.53 7.88
C SER A 387 -2.98 1.62 6.74
N ASN A 388 -3.84 2.10 5.83
CA ASN A 388 -4.53 1.26 4.85
C ASN A 388 -4.15 1.54 3.39
N TRP A 389 -3.58 2.70 3.06
CA TRP A 389 -3.23 3.05 1.67
C TRP A 389 -2.03 2.25 1.13
N ASN A 390 -0.95 2.12 1.91
CA ASN A 390 0.29 1.43 1.53
C ASN A 390 0.70 0.46 2.64
N ILE A 391 0.14 -0.74 2.57
CA ILE A 391 0.31 -1.79 3.58
C ILE A 391 1.77 -2.24 3.70
N PRO A 392 2.57 -2.41 2.63
CA PRO A 392 3.98 -2.77 2.76
C PRO A 392 4.78 -1.80 3.64
N VAL A 393 4.65 -0.50 3.41
CA VAL A 393 5.32 0.53 4.22
C VAL A 393 4.75 0.57 5.62
N HIS A 394 3.43 0.49 5.77
CA HIS A 394 2.79 0.46 7.08
C HIS A 394 3.25 -0.73 7.93
N LYS A 395 3.25 -1.96 7.38
CA LYS A 395 3.74 -3.18 8.04
C LYS A 395 5.22 -3.04 8.43
N TRP A 396 6.04 -2.43 7.58
CA TRP A 396 7.46 -2.17 7.87
C TRP A 396 7.62 -1.19 9.04
N CYS A 397 6.97 -0.02 8.98
CA CYS A 397 6.99 0.97 10.05
C CYS A 397 6.51 0.37 11.37
N LEU A 398 5.44 -0.43 11.33
CA LEU A 398 4.89 -1.08 12.51
C LEU A 398 5.86 -2.08 13.14
N ARG A 399 6.50 -2.93 12.33
CA ARG A 399 7.35 -4.05 12.78
C ARG A 399 8.74 -3.59 13.21
N HIS A 400 9.37 -2.71 12.43
CA HIS A 400 10.79 -2.38 12.54
C HIS A 400 11.05 -1.04 13.25
N PHE A 401 10.05 -0.17 13.32
CA PHE A 401 10.22 1.16 13.92
C PHE A 401 9.33 1.34 15.15
N TYR A 402 8.00 1.29 14.97
CA TYR A 402 7.02 1.58 16.00
C TYR A 402 7.04 0.56 17.17
N LYS A 403 6.89 -0.75 16.89
CA LYS A 403 6.90 -1.78 17.95
C LYS A 403 8.22 -1.79 18.74
N PRO A 404 9.41 -1.72 18.11
CA PRO A 404 10.66 -1.60 18.85
C PRO A 404 10.75 -0.36 19.74
N MET A 405 10.27 0.81 19.29
CA MET A 405 10.21 2.02 20.14
C MET A 405 9.30 1.82 21.36
N LEU A 406 8.12 1.23 21.17
CA LEU A 406 7.22 0.93 22.28
C LEU A 406 7.82 -0.06 23.28
N ARG A 407 8.52 -1.10 22.80
CA ARG A 407 9.23 -2.07 23.66
C ARG A 407 10.35 -1.42 24.49
N ARG A 408 10.90 -0.29 24.04
CA ARG A 408 11.90 0.51 24.78
C ARG A 408 11.27 1.50 25.77
N GLY A 409 9.94 1.52 25.90
CA GLY A 409 9.23 2.39 26.83
C GLY A 409 8.84 3.77 26.28
N VAL A 410 8.99 4.02 24.98
CA VAL A 410 8.54 5.29 24.37
C VAL A 410 7.01 5.34 24.36
N ASN A 411 6.45 6.51 24.69
CA ASN A 411 4.99 6.70 24.69
C ASN A 411 4.40 6.55 23.26
N LYS A 412 3.08 6.29 23.16
CA LYS A 412 2.41 6.04 21.88
C LYS A 412 2.43 7.25 20.94
N LEU A 413 2.24 8.46 21.47
CA LEU A 413 2.14 9.70 20.69
C LEU A 413 3.50 10.07 20.07
N THR A 414 4.57 10.08 20.87
CA THR A 414 5.95 10.28 20.44
C THR A 414 6.36 9.22 19.43
N ALA A 415 5.98 7.95 19.61
CA ALA A 415 6.23 6.92 18.61
C ALA A 415 5.48 7.17 17.29
N GLN A 416 4.24 7.66 17.34
CA GLN A 416 3.49 8.09 16.14
C GLN A 416 4.16 9.28 15.45
N ILE A 417 4.49 10.34 16.19
CA ILE A 417 5.18 11.53 15.67
C ILE A 417 6.51 11.12 15.02
N ALA A 418 7.27 10.22 15.64
CA ALA A 418 8.52 9.72 15.08
C ALA A 418 8.33 8.96 13.76
N VAL A 419 7.27 8.17 13.62
CA VAL A 419 6.92 7.51 12.34
C VAL A 419 6.57 8.55 11.27
N PHE A 420 5.80 9.58 11.62
CA PHE A 420 5.47 10.68 10.70
C PHE A 420 6.72 11.47 10.30
N PHE A 421 7.63 11.74 11.24
CA PHE A 421 8.90 12.41 10.97
C PHE A 421 9.77 11.59 10.00
N LEU A 422 9.91 10.28 10.23
CA LEU A 422 10.63 9.38 9.33
C LEU A 422 10.00 9.37 7.92
N SER A 423 8.66 9.33 7.86
CA SER A 423 7.95 9.42 6.58
C SER A 423 8.18 10.78 5.90
N ALA A 424 8.13 11.88 6.64
CA ALA A 424 8.36 13.24 6.12
C ALA A 424 9.78 13.38 5.55
N PHE A 425 10.79 12.80 6.22
CA PHE A 425 12.16 12.73 5.71
C PHE A 425 12.22 12.06 4.33
N PHE A 426 11.60 10.89 4.16
CA PHE A 426 11.62 10.19 2.86
C PHE A 426 10.83 10.90 1.77
N HIS A 427 9.71 11.56 2.11
CA HIS A 427 8.95 12.34 1.13
C HIS A 427 9.75 13.55 0.65
N GLU A 428 10.38 14.28 1.57
CA GLU A 428 11.26 15.39 1.20
C GLU A 428 12.46 14.88 0.41
N TYR A 429 13.13 13.80 0.84
CA TYR A 429 14.26 13.19 0.14
C TYR A 429 13.94 12.81 -1.32
N LEU A 430 12.78 12.17 -1.55
CA LEU A 430 12.38 11.70 -2.88
C LEU A 430 11.96 12.84 -3.82
N VAL A 431 11.50 13.98 -3.29
CA VAL A 431 11.03 15.11 -4.10
C VAL A 431 12.12 16.18 -4.25
N SER A 432 12.77 16.58 -3.15
CA SER A 432 13.76 17.68 -3.14
C SER A 432 15.05 17.34 -3.87
N VAL A 433 15.60 16.13 -3.67
CA VAL A 433 16.92 15.76 -4.19
C VAL A 433 16.93 15.68 -5.72
N PRO A 434 15.98 14.99 -6.40
CA PRO A 434 15.99 14.92 -7.86
C PRO A 434 15.69 16.25 -8.53
N LEU A 435 14.90 17.12 -7.89
CA LEU A 435 14.59 18.45 -8.38
C LEU A 435 15.67 19.48 -8.00
N LYS A 436 16.61 19.12 -7.12
CA LYS A 436 17.65 20.00 -6.55
C LYS A 436 17.07 21.23 -5.85
N MET A 437 15.91 21.08 -5.21
CA MET A 437 15.17 22.16 -4.55
C MET A 437 14.86 21.80 -3.09
N PHE A 438 15.45 22.50 -2.12
CA PHE A 438 15.32 22.20 -0.69
C PHE A 438 14.43 23.22 0.04
N ARG A 439 13.12 23.15 -0.19
CA ARG A 439 12.14 24.10 0.37
C ARG A 439 11.38 23.60 1.59
N LEU A 440 11.49 22.30 1.91
CA LEU A 440 10.83 21.64 3.05
C LEU A 440 9.29 21.67 3.02
N TRP A 441 8.65 21.94 1.87
CA TRP A 441 7.19 21.97 1.77
C TRP A 441 6.58 20.57 1.92
N ALA A 442 7.21 19.53 1.37
CA ALA A 442 6.71 18.17 1.48
C ALA A 442 6.88 17.63 2.91
N PHE A 443 7.98 18.01 3.57
CA PHE A 443 8.21 17.75 4.98
C PHE A 443 7.12 18.40 5.86
N MET A 444 6.89 19.71 5.69
CA MET A 444 5.88 20.44 6.46
C MET A 444 4.46 19.94 6.20
N GLY A 445 4.13 19.59 4.95
CA GLY A 445 2.86 18.97 4.58
C GLY A 445 2.59 17.66 5.34
N MET A 446 3.59 16.78 5.45
CA MET A 446 3.48 15.53 6.21
C MET A 446 3.33 15.79 7.71
N MET A 447 4.09 16.74 8.27
CA MET A 447 4.01 17.06 9.69
C MET A 447 2.67 17.72 10.07
N ALA A 448 2.10 18.53 9.17
CA ALA A 448 0.78 19.14 9.34
C ALA A 448 -0.38 18.13 9.37
N GLN A 449 -0.18 16.90 8.85
CA GLN A 449 -1.17 15.83 8.94
C GLN A 449 -1.41 15.35 10.39
N VAL A 450 -0.43 15.49 11.29
CA VAL A 450 -0.58 15.09 12.70
C VAL A 450 -1.64 15.94 13.44
N PRO A 451 -1.54 17.29 13.47
CA PRO A 451 -2.59 18.12 14.04
C PRO A 451 -3.93 18.00 13.31
N LEU A 452 -3.92 17.84 11.98
CA LEU A 452 -5.13 17.57 11.22
C LEU A 452 -5.81 16.26 11.64
N ALA A 453 -5.04 15.20 11.86
CA ALA A 453 -5.56 13.92 12.34
C ALA A 453 -6.20 14.03 13.73
N MET A 454 -5.59 14.82 14.62
CA MET A 454 -6.16 15.10 15.95
C MET A 454 -7.46 15.89 15.85
N PHE A 455 -7.51 16.90 14.97
CA PHE A 455 -8.71 17.70 14.71
C PHE A 455 -9.85 16.85 14.15
N VAL A 456 -9.62 16.15 13.03
CA VAL A 456 -10.65 15.32 12.39
C VAL A 456 -11.15 14.25 13.35
N GLY A 457 -10.26 13.57 14.08
CA GLY A 457 -10.64 12.54 15.05
C GLY A 457 -11.41 13.08 16.26
N ARG A 458 -11.28 14.37 16.59
CA ARG A 458 -11.99 14.98 17.72
C ARG A 458 -13.36 15.53 17.31
N PHE A 459 -13.47 16.14 16.13
CA PHE A 459 -14.64 16.94 15.74
C PHE A 459 -15.54 16.30 14.68
N LEU A 460 -15.02 15.39 13.84
CA LEU A 460 -15.77 14.80 12.73
C LEU A 460 -15.92 13.29 12.91
N ARG A 461 -17.09 12.74 12.55
CA ARG A 461 -17.41 11.31 12.68
C ARG A 461 -18.18 10.81 11.47
N GLY A 462 -18.09 9.52 11.16
CA GLY A 462 -18.82 8.89 10.07
C GLY A 462 -18.50 9.51 8.71
N ASN A 463 -19.55 9.76 7.92
CA ASN A 463 -19.46 10.30 6.56
C ASN A 463 -18.76 11.69 6.50
N TYR A 464 -18.92 12.53 7.53
CA TYR A 464 -18.22 13.82 7.60
C TYR A 464 -16.72 13.67 7.87
N GLY A 465 -16.33 12.65 8.65
CA GLY A 465 -14.92 12.27 8.82
C GLY A 465 -14.31 11.81 7.51
N ASN A 466 -15.05 10.99 6.74
CA ASN A 466 -14.64 10.56 5.41
C ASN A 466 -14.47 11.73 4.43
N ALA A 467 -15.43 12.65 4.39
CA ALA A 467 -15.32 13.86 3.58
C ALA A 467 -14.07 14.70 3.94
N ALA A 468 -13.75 14.84 5.23
CA ALA A 468 -12.55 15.56 5.65
C ALA A 468 -11.25 14.85 5.26
N VAL A 469 -11.22 13.51 5.29
CA VAL A 469 -10.09 12.74 4.74
C VAL A 469 -9.93 13.02 3.25
N TRP A 470 -11.01 12.98 2.46
CA TRP A 470 -10.96 13.30 1.03
C TRP A 470 -10.47 14.73 0.76
N ILE A 471 -10.97 15.71 1.50
CA ILE A 471 -10.50 17.09 1.39
C ILE A 471 -8.98 17.15 1.67
N SER A 472 -8.50 16.50 2.73
CA SER A 472 -7.06 16.41 3.04
C SER A 472 -6.25 15.77 1.91
N LEU A 473 -6.78 14.76 1.21
CA LEU A 473 -6.09 14.13 0.08
C LEU A 473 -6.08 14.99 -1.19
N ILE A 474 -7.03 15.91 -1.33
CA ILE A 474 -7.07 16.85 -2.45
C ILE A 474 -6.15 18.04 -2.18
N ILE A 475 -6.23 18.64 -0.98
CA ILE A 475 -5.53 19.90 -0.66
C ILE A 475 -4.21 19.73 0.11
N GLY A 476 -3.96 18.56 0.68
CA GLY A 476 -2.83 18.32 1.58
C GLY A 476 -1.55 17.93 0.85
N GLN A 477 -1.06 16.72 1.14
CA GLN A 477 0.28 16.29 0.71
C GLN A 477 0.51 16.33 -0.82
N PRO A 478 -0.45 15.90 -1.66
CA PRO A 478 -0.28 15.97 -3.12
C PRO A 478 -0.04 17.37 -3.65
N ILE A 479 -0.58 18.41 -3.01
CA ILE A 479 -0.33 19.80 -3.40
C ILE A 479 1.10 20.21 -3.09
N ALA A 480 1.66 19.80 -1.94
CA ALA A 480 3.04 20.10 -1.62
C ALA A 480 3.99 19.58 -2.72
N VAL A 481 3.77 18.37 -3.24
CA VAL A 481 4.54 17.81 -4.36
C VAL A 481 4.31 18.59 -5.66
N LEU A 482 3.07 18.96 -5.95
CA LEU A 482 2.72 19.78 -7.11
C LEU A 482 3.48 21.13 -7.10
N MET A 483 3.62 21.77 -5.94
CA MET A 483 4.33 23.04 -5.83
C MET A 483 5.81 22.91 -6.22
N TYR A 484 6.47 21.79 -5.90
CA TYR A 484 7.84 21.54 -6.35
C TYR A 484 7.91 21.34 -7.86
N VAL A 485 7.02 20.51 -8.42
CA VAL A 485 7.02 20.23 -9.87
C VAL A 485 6.69 21.47 -10.67
N HIS A 486 5.75 22.28 -10.20
CA HIS A 486 5.40 23.57 -10.78
C HIS A 486 6.61 24.49 -10.84
N ASP A 487 7.27 24.74 -9.71
CA ASP A 487 8.40 25.68 -9.69
C ASP A 487 9.60 25.14 -10.45
N TYR A 488 9.85 23.83 -10.43
CA TYR A 488 10.84 23.21 -11.31
C TYR A 488 10.53 23.49 -12.78
N TYR A 489 9.28 23.28 -13.19
CA TYR A 489 8.85 23.50 -14.57
C TYR A 489 8.97 24.98 -14.98
N VAL A 490 8.51 25.90 -14.14
CA VAL A 490 8.57 27.35 -14.42
C VAL A 490 10.03 27.83 -14.50
N LEU A 491 10.92 27.37 -13.62
CA LEU A 491 12.33 27.79 -13.63
C LEU A 491 13.10 27.30 -14.87
N HIS A 492 12.78 26.10 -15.38
CA HIS A 492 13.53 25.49 -16.51
C HIS A 492 12.90 25.76 -17.87
N TYR A 493 11.58 25.92 -17.94
CA TYR A 493 10.86 26.13 -19.19
C TYR A 493 10.25 27.52 -19.34
N GLY A 494 10.14 28.31 -18.25
CA GLY A 494 9.58 29.65 -18.30
C GLY A 494 10.54 30.74 -18.78
N SER A 495 11.83 30.58 -18.51
CA SER A 495 12.89 31.49 -18.94
C SER A 495 13.24 31.35 -20.44
N ALA A 496 12.83 30.27 -21.11
CA ALA A 496 13.02 30.10 -22.56
C ALA A 496 12.13 31.04 -23.40
N THR A 497 11.03 31.54 -22.84
CA THR A 497 10.10 32.45 -23.53
C THR A 497 10.50 33.92 -23.45
N GLU A 498 11.37 34.32 -22.52
CA GLU A 498 11.82 35.72 -22.38
C GLU A 498 13.13 36.04 -23.11
N GLY A 499 13.86 35.03 -23.60
CA GLY A 499 15.12 35.19 -24.36
C GLY A 499 14.97 35.40 -25.87
N GLY A 500 13.73 35.51 -26.38
CA GLY A 500 13.41 35.55 -27.82
C GLY A 500 13.40 36.94 -28.47
N THR A 501 14.06 37.94 -27.88
CA THR A 501 14.22 39.26 -28.50
C THR A 501 15.61 39.81 -28.24
N SER A 502 16.47 39.79 -29.26
CA SER A 502 17.42 40.84 -29.62
C SER A 502 17.99 40.57 -31.02
N PRO A 503 18.32 41.62 -31.79
CA PRO A 503 18.25 41.66 -33.25
C PRO A 503 19.38 40.97 -34.02
#